data_AF-A0A5J5GHY1-F1
#
_entry.id   AF-A0A5J5GHY1-F1
#
_cell.length_a   1.000
_cell.length_b   1.000
_cell.length_c   1.000
_cell.angle_alpha   90.00
_cell.angle_beta   90.00
_cell.angle_gamma   90.00
#
_symmetry.space_group_name_H-M   'P 1'
#
loop_
_entity.id
_entity.type
_entity.pdbx_description
1 polymer ?
#
loop_
_entity_poly.entity_id
_entity_poly.type
_entity_poly.pdbx_seq_one_letter_code
_entity_poly.pdbx_strand_id
1 'polypeptide(L)' 'MEYTTHILPVHQRMAELYTINQLRQLTEAEFNEMAMCLKVNAKYCWELAYAQNMAYMEAVVYGKDE' A
#
# COMPACT_ATOMS: atom_id res chain seq x y z
N MET A 1 -8.73 18.32 -6.07
CA MET A 1 -8.47 16.88 -5.90
C MET A 1 -8.29 16.67 -4.41
N GLU A 2 -9.34 16.28 -3.70
CA GLU A 2 -9.23 15.96 -2.27
C GLU A 2 -8.38 14.70 -2.15
N TYR A 3 -7.14 14.82 -1.67
CA TYR A 3 -6.33 13.68 -1.27
C TYR A 3 -6.85 13.16 0.07
N THR A 4 -8.05 12.59 0.10
CA THR A 4 -8.41 11.69 1.19
C THR A 4 -7.55 10.46 1.01
N THR A 5 -6.49 10.36 1.80
CA THR A 5 -5.61 9.19 1.88
C THR A 5 -6.46 8.01 2.33
N HIS A 6 -7.07 7.29 1.38
CA HIS A 6 -7.96 6.19 1.72
C HIS A 6 -7.09 5.06 2.27
N ILE A 7 -7.15 4.89 3.59
CA ILE A 7 -6.49 3.77 4.25
C ILE A 7 -7.23 2.50 3.83
N LEU A 8 -6.55 1.63 3.08
CA LEU A 8 -7.07 0.32 2.73
C LEU A 8 -7.15 -0.57 3.99
N PRO A 9 -8.11 -1.51 4.06
CA PRO A 9 -8.24 -2.44 5.17
C PRO A 9 -6.93 -3.20 5.49
N VAL A 10 -6.12 -3.50 4.46
CA VAL A 10 -4.81 -4.14 4.65
C VAL A 10 -3.83 -3.28 5.44
N HIS A 11 -3.82 -1.96 5.23
CA HIS A 11 -2.94 -1.04 5.94
C HIS A 11 -3.36 -0.92 7.40
N GLN A 12 -4.68 -0.86 7.66
CA GLN A 12 -5.20 -0.90 9.02
C GLN A 12 -4.81 -2.21 9.72
N ARG A 13 -4.98 -3.36 9.05
CA ARG A 13 -4.65 -4.65 9.65
C ARG A 13 -3.16 -4.83 9.94
N MET A 14 -2.28 -4.33 9.05
CA MET A 14 -0.84 -4.25 9.32
C MET A 14 -0.54 -3.43 10.58
N ALA A 15 -1.20 -2.28 10.74
CA ALA A 15 -1.02 -1.43 11.91
C ALA A 15 -1.47 -2.13 13.20
N GLU A 16 -2.64 -2.80 13.18
CA GLU A 16 -3.13 -3.58 14.31
C GLU A 16 -2.15 -4.69 14.72
N LEU A 17 -1.70 -5.51 13.77
CA LEU A 17 -0.77 -6.60 14.03
C LEU A 17 0.59 -6.07 14.51
N TYR A 18 1.05 -4.93 13.99
CA TYR A 18 2.27 -4.28 14.48
C TYR A 18 2.11 -3.86 15.94
N THR A 19 1.01 -3.21 16.30
CA THR A 19 0.72 -2.80 17.68
C THR A 19 0.63 -4.01 18.62
N ILE A 20 -0.04 -5.10 18.20
CA ILE A 20 -0.06 -6.36 18.98
C ILE A 20 1.37 -6.87 19.21
N ASN A 21 2.21 -6.87 18.17
CA ASN A 21 3.60 -7.31 18.26
C ASN A 21 4.46 -6.45 19.21
N GLN A 22 4.10 -5.19 19.44
CA GLN A 22 4.76 -4.33 20.43
C GLN A 22 4.38 -4.69 21.87
N LEU A 23 3.20 -5.29 22.09
CA LEU A 23 2.70 -5.64 23.42
C LEU A 23 3.06 -7.07 23.82
N ARG A 24 3.12 -7.98 22.85
CA ARG A 24 3.54 -9.37 23.02
C ARG A 24 4.04 -9.94 21.71
N GLN A 25 4.75 -11.06 21.76
CA GLN A 25 5.08 -11.80 20.54
C GLN A 25 3.79 -12.22 19.80
N LEU A 26 3.81 -12.11 18.47
CA LEU A 26 2.75 -12.62 17.62
C LEU A 26 2.66 -14.14 17.75
N THR A 27 1.43 -14.64 17.73
CA THR A 27 1.15 -16.05 17.49
C THR A 27 1.55 -16.41 16.05
N GLU A 28 1.73 -17.70 15.78
CA GLU A 28 2.01 -18.18 14.41
C GLU A 28 0.92 -17.73 13.41
N ALA A 29 -0.34 -17.76 13.83
CA ALA A 29 -1.46 -17.31 13.00
C ALA A 29 -1.36 -15.81 12.66
N GLU A 30 -1.07 -14.96 13.64
CA GLU A 30 -0.91 -13.51 13.46
C GLU A 30 0.33 -13.17 12.63
N PHE A 31 1.41 -13.93 12.79
CA PHE A 31 2.62 -13.78 11.97
C PHE A 31 2.33 -14.12 10.50
N ASN A 32 1.63 -15.23 10.25
CA ASN A 32 1.19 -15.59 8.91
C ASN A 32 0.25 -14.54 8.32
N GLU A 33 -0.65 -13.98 9.14
CA GLU A 33 -1.53 -12.88 8.74
C GLU A 33 -0.75 -11.61 8.37
N MET A 34 0.28 -11.26 9.15
CA MET A 34 1.17 -10.14 8.83
C MET A 34 1.86 -10.35 7.48
N ALA A 35 2.37 -11.55 7.21
CA ALA A 35 2.99 -11.89 5.93
C ALA A 35 2.00 -11.77 4.75
N MET A 36 0.75 -12.20 4.94
CA MET A 36 -0.31 -12.03 3.93
C MET A 36 -0.63 -10.55 3.68
N CYS A 37 -0.74 -9.76 4.74
CA CYS A 37 -0.99 -8.32 4.62
C CYS A 37 0.15 -7.61 3.89
N LEU A 38 1.40 -7.93 4.22
CA LEU A 38 2.58 -7.40 3.54
C LEU A 38 2.60 -7.74 2.04
N LYS A 39 2.20 -8.97 1.67
CA LYS A 39 2.10 -9.38 0.26
C LYS A 39 1.09 -8.53 -0.52
N VAL A 40 -0.09 -8.28 0.06
CA VAL A 40 -1.12 -7.43 -0.56
C VAL A 40 -0.67 -5.98 -0.63
N ASN A 41 -0.05 -5.46 0.44
CA ASN A 41 0.52 -4.12 0.48
C ASN A 41 1.59 -3.91 -0.60
N ALA A 42 2.51 -4.87 -0.76
CA ALA A 42 3.55 -4.81 -1.78
C ALA A 42 2.94 -4.73 -3.18
N LYS A 43 1.95 -5.59 -3.48
CA LYS A 43 1.22 -5.56 -4.76
C LYS A 43 0.59 -4.18 -5.00
N TYR A 44 -0.15 -3.66 -4.03
CA TYR A 44 -0.80 -2.34 -4.13
C TYR A 44 0.22 -1.22 -4.41
N CYS A 45 1.33 -1.18 -3.67
CA CYS A 45 2.36 -0.16 -3.87
C CYS A 45 2.96 -0.20 -5.28
N TRP A 46 3.20 -1.40 -5.83
CA TRP A 46 3.73 -1.55 -7.18
C TRP A 46 2.72 -1.14 -8.25
N GLU A 47 1.45 -1.51 -8.09
CA GLU A 47 0.37 -1.11 -9.01
C GLU A 47 0.18 0.41 -8.99
N LEU A 48 0.21 1.03 -7.80
CA LEU A 48 0.11 2.48 -7.65
C LEU A 48 1.30 3.20 -8.29
N ALA A 49 2.53 2.73 -8.04
CA ALA A 49 3.73 3.31 -8.65
C ALA A 49 3.70 3.19 -10.18
N TYR A 50 3.25 2.05 -10.71
CA TYR A 50 3.07 1.87 -12.14
C TYR A 50 2.04 2.86 -12.71
N ALA A 51 0.88 3.00 -12.09
CA ALA A 51 -0.15 3.95 -12.53
C ALA A 51 0.34 5.40 -12.50
N GLN A 52 1.06 5.79 -11.45
CA GLN A 52 1.67 7.12 -11.35
C GLN A 52 2.71 7.38 -12.44
N ASN A 53 3.55 6.39 -12.74
CA ASN A 53 4.54 6.50 -13.81
C ASN A 53 3.87 6.62 -15.19
N MET A 54 2.80 5.87 -15.44
CA MET A 54 2.03 5.97 -16.69
C MET A 54 1.40 7.36 -16.84
N ALA A 55 0.73 7.86 -15.79
CA ALA A 55 0.13 9.20 -15.81
C ALA A 55 1.19 10.31 -16.03
N TYR A 56 2.38 10.15 -15.43
CA TYR A 56 3.49 11.08 -15.66
C TYR A 56 4.01 11.02 -17.10
N MET A 57 4.18 9.82 -17.66
CA MET A 57 4.60 9.66 -19.06
C MET A 57 3.57 10.25 -20.03
N GLU A 58 2.28 10.04 -19.81
CA GLU A 58 1.22 10.67 -20.60
C GLU A 58 1.30 12.19 -20.54
N ALA A 59 1.47 12.76 -19.34
CA ALA A 59 1.63 14.21 -19.19
C ALA A 59 2.88 14.74 -19.91
N VAL A 60 4.00 14.01 -19.90
CA VAL A 60 5.24 14.41 -20.57
C VAL A 60 5.16 14.26 -22.09
N VAL A 61 4.49 13.22 -22.58
CA VAL A 61 4.38 12.91 -24.02
C VAL A 61 3.32 13.77 -24.70
N TYR A 62 2.14 13.92 -24.08
CA TYR A 62 1.00 14.63 -24.64
C TYR A 62 0.88 16.09 -24.15
N GLY A 63 1.64 16.51 -23.13
CA GLY A 63 1.71 17.90 -22.67
C GLY A 63 2.75 18.76 -23.39
N LYS A 64 3.17 18.39 -24.60
CA LYS A 64 4.18 19.11 -25.40
C LYS A 64 3.65 19.83 -26.65
N ASP A 65 2.34 19.84 -26.85
CA ASP A 65 1.69 20.46 -28.03
C ASP A 65 0.98 21.79 -27.73
N GLU A 66 1.49 22.59 -26.77
CA GLU A 66 1.11 24.00 -26.57
C GLU A 66 2.31 24.94 -26.70
#